data_AF-A0A2A5WY25-F1
#
_entry.id   AF-A0A2A5WY25-F1
#
_cell.length_a   1.000
_cell.length_b   1.000
_cell.length_c   1.000
_cell.angle_alpha   90.00
_cell.angle_beta   90.00
_cell.angle_gamma   90.00
#
_symmetry.space_group_name_H-M   'P 1'
#
loop_
_entity.id
_entity.type
_entity.pdbx_description
1 polymer ?
#
loop_
_entity_poly.entity_id
_entity_poly.type
_entity_poly.pdbx_seq_one_letter_code
_entity_poly.pdbx_strand_id
1 'polypeptide(L)'
;MARDVAEVRTVNGKRWFSVCLLVSACACAQATSAPVDPNPPTENTLWQQRQLFLSDYETWNLGARLAVKAGRRHETATIYWRRRGVISRIDLFGAFGVGRVRISEDPQGAVLVKNNADSINGQSADEVLYRTLGWHVPFKQMGYWLRGLPEPELPVTIKLDKNGRLEKLVQSGWQVTFLQYRIYAGRELPRKLYLVADPDMLPARIQLEDDQAESFSVKIVISQWHDGDDKLQPSR
;
A
#
# COMPACT_ATOMS: atom_id res chain seq x y z
N MET A 1 35.14 53.56 -59.41
CA MET A 1 36.51 53.93 -59.83
C MET A 1 36.79 55.33 -59.29
N ALA A 2 38.02 55.58 -58.83
CA ALA A 2 38.51 56.77 -58.12
C ALA A 2 38.04 56.84 -56.65
N ARG A 3 38.83 56.28 -55.72
CA ARG A 3 39.98 56.92 -55.02
C ARG A 3 39.48 57.98 -54.05
N ASP A 4 39.31 57.58 -52.81
CA ASP A 4 39.25 58.55 -51.72
C ASP A 4 40.02 58.03 -50.51
N VAL A 5 40.63 58.99 -49.82
CA VAL A 5 41.27 58.94 -48.50
C VAL A 5 42.69 58.36 -48.44
N ALA A 6 43.66 59.28 -48.44
CA ALA A 6 44.89 59.14 -47.68
C ALA A 6 45.30 60.51 -47.12
N GLU A 7 44.89 60.82 -45.89
CA GLU A 7 45.57 61.81 -45.06
C GLU A 7 46.15 61.08 -43.84
N VAL A 8 47.47 60.91 -43.89
CA VAL A 8 48.29 60.36 -42.81
C VAL A 8 48.50 61.50 -41.80
N ARG A 9 47.98 61.34 -40.59
CA ARG A 9 48.45 62.11 -39.43
C ARG A 9 49.11 61.17 -38.43
N THR A 10 50.43 61.26 -38.41
CA THR A 10 51.31 60.71 -37.38
C THR A 10 51.10 61.48 -36.08
N VAL A 11 50.92 60.77 -34.97
CA VAL A 11 51.28 61.29 -33.65
C VAL A 11 52.03 60.20 -32.87
N ASN A 12 53.27 60.54 -32.56
CA ASN A 12 54.19 59.87 -31.65
C ASN A 12 53.54 59.58 -30.30
N GLY A 13 53.84 58.41 -29.72
CA GLY A 13 53.55 58.21 -28.30
C GLY A 13 53.84 56.82 -27.76
N LYS A 14 55.03 56.69 -27.14
CA LYS A 14 55.35 55.76 -26.04
C LYS A 14 55.21 54.25 -26.32
N ARG A 15 56.37 53.62 -26.49
CA ARG A 15 56.57 52.18 -26.32
C ARG A 15 56.41 51.81 -24.84
N TRP A 16 55.39 51.03 -24.51
CA TRP A 16 55.38 50.20 -23.29
C TRP A 16 55.23 48.74 -23.71
N PHE A 17 56.31 47.98 -23.53
CA PHE A 17 56.27 46.53 -23.46
C PHE A 17 55.56 46.15 -22.15
N SER A 18 54.34 45.65 -22.23
CA SER A 18 53.71 44.93 -21.12
C SER A 18 53.40 43.51 -21.56
N VAL A 19 54.10 42.62 -20.87
CA VAL A 19 54.13 41.17 -21.01
C VAL A 19 52.81 40.54 -20.59
N CYS A 20 52.46 39.45 -21.26
CA CYS A 20 51.33 38.57 -21.02
C CYS A 20 51.16 38.12 -19.56
N LEU A 21 49.92 38.09 -19.07
CA LEU A 21 49.48 37.04 -18.16
C LEU A 21 47.98 36.76 -18.35
N LEU A 22 47.67 35.76 -19.17
CA LEU A 22 46.33 35.19 -19.29
C LEU A 22 46.08 34.33 -18.04
N VAL A 23 45.39 34.89 -17.04
CA VAL A 23 44.88 34.10 -15.90
C VAL A 23 43.53 33.52 -16.30
N SER A 24 43.57 32.28 -16.79
CA SER A 24 42.40 31.43 -17.00
C SER A 24 41.81 31.05 -15.64
N ALA A 25 40.77 31.75 -15.21
CA ALA A 25 40.00 31.40 -14.01
C ALA A 25 39.05 30.25 -14.36
N CYS A 26 39.58 29.02 -14.32
CA CYS A 26 38.78 27.81 -14.30
C CYS A 26 38.07 27.73 -12.94
N ALA A 27 36.87 28.29 -12.84
CA ALA A 27 36.04 28.14 -11.64
C ALA A 27 35.47 26.72 -11.63
N CYS A 28 36.25 25.78 -11.08
CA CYS A 28 35.79 24.44 -10.79
C CYS A 28 34.55 24.54 -9.89
N ALA A 29 33.39 24.18 -10.43
CA ALA A 29 32.18 23.95 -9.68
C ALA A 29 32.49 22.87 -8.61
N GLN A 30 32.64 23.30 -7.36
CA GLN A 30 32.71 22.37 -6.23
C GLN A 30 31.33 21.77 -6.05
N ALA A 31 31.17 20.53 -6.50
CA ALA A 31 30.05 19.70 -6.13
C ALA A 31 30.09 19.51 -4.61
N THR A 32 29.29 20.29 -3.88
CA THR A 32 29.03 20.05 -2.46
C THR A 32 28.28 18.72 -2.38
N SER A 33 29.00 17.64 -2.04
CA SER A 33 28.39 16.40 -1.59
C SER A 33 27.54 16.72 -0.37
N ALA A 34 26.25 16.37 -0.40
CA ALA A 34 25.35 16.54 0.74
C ALA A 34 25.98 15.91 2.00
N PRO A 35 25.85 16.55 3.19
CA PRO A 35 26.35 15.99 4.43
C PRO A 35 25.73 14.61 4.66
N VAL A 36 26.58 13.59 4.79
CA VAL A 36 26.18 12.24 5.18
C VAL A 36 25.80 12.29 6.65
N ASP A 37 24.55 11.99 6.98
CA ASP A 37 24.08 11.91 8.37
C ASP A 37 24.93 10.84 9.10
N PRO A 38 25.63 11.19 10.20
CA PRO A 38 26.47 10.25 10.91
C PRO A 38 25.69 9.07 11.53
N ASN A 39 24.37 9.19 11.70
CA ASN A 39 23.51 8.13 12.23
C ASN A 39 22.23 7.99 11.38
N PRO A 40 22.27 7.28 10.24
CA PRO A 40 21.07 7.06 9.44
C PRO A 40 20.00 6.32 10.26
N PRO A 41 18.70 6.61 10.05
CA PRO A 41 17.63 5.96 10.79
C PRO A 41 17.65 4.44 10.55
N THR A 42 17.48 3.67 11.62
CA THR A 42 17.38 2.20 11.55
C THR A 42 16.02 1.76 10.97
N GLU A 43 15.92 0.53 10.48
CA GLU A 43 14.64 -0.05 10.03
C GLU A 43 13.56 0.04 11.12
N ASN A 44 13.94 -0.16 12.39
CA ASN A 44 13.04 -0.04 13.53
C ASN A 44 12.57 1.39 13.78
N THR A 45 13.45 2.38 13.63
CA THR A 45 13.08 3.80 13.77
C THR A 45 12.13 4.23 12.65
N LEU A 46 12.42 3.82 11.41
CA LEU A 46 11.54 4.07 10.26
C LEU A 46 10.18 3.39 10.44
N TRP A 47 10.17 2.17 10.97
CA TRP A 47 8.95 1.43 11.29
C TRP A 47 8.09 2.15 12.33
N GLN A 48 8.68 2.62 13.44
CA GLN A 48 7.95 3.38 14.46
C GLN A 48 7.32 4.66 13.89
N GLN A 49 8.08 5.42 13.09
CA GLN A 49 7.56 6.62 12.41
C GLN A 49 6.40 6.27 11.47
N ARG A 50 6.54 5.18 10.71
CA ARG A 50 5.49 4.68 9.82
C ARG A 50 4.22 4.27 10.58
N GLN A 51 4.36 3.61 11.73
CA GLN A 51 3.22 3.23 12.56
C GLN A 51 2.44 4.46 13.03
N LEU A 52 3.14 5.48 13.55
CA LEU A 52 2.53 6.74 13.98
C LEU A 52 1.86 7.48 12.81
N PHE A 53 2.49 7.49 11.64
CA PHE A 53 1.94 8.18 10.48
C PHE A 53 0.67 7.53 9.91
N LEU A 54 0.52 6.21 10.09
CA LEU A 54 -0.58 5.43 9.52
C LEU A 54 -1.65 5.04 10.55
N SER A 55 -1.40 5.16 11.86
CA SER A 55 -2.36 4.81 12.91
C SER A 55 -3.68 5.56 12.72
N ASP A 56 -3.59 6.86 12.46
CA ASP A 56 -4.72 7.77 12.36
C ASP A 56 -5.43 7.68 11.00
N TYR A 57 -4.92 6.82 10.11
CA TYR A 57 -5.50 6.63 8.79
C TYR A 57 -6.68 5.66 8.83
N GLU A 58 -7.77 6.07 9.48
CA GLU A 58 -8.96 5.24 9.72
C GLU A 58 -10.12 5.52 8.76
N THR A 59 -9.96 6.54 7.91
CA THR A 59 -10.96 6.94 6.91
C THR A 59 -10.41 6.75 5.50
N TRP A 60 -10.90 5.72 4.81
CA TRP A 60 -10.42 5.36 3.48
C TRP A 60 -11.45 4.57 2.67
N ASN A 61 -11.23 4.57 1.36
CA ASN A 61 -11.98 3.82 0.36
C ASN A 61 -10.99 3.00 -0.47
N LEU A 62 -11.19 1.69 -0.55
CA LEU A 62 -10.32 0.77 -1.27
C LEU A 62 -11.13 -0.06 -2.27
N GLY A 63 -10.55 -0.27 -3.44
CA GLY A 63 -10.98 -1.26 -4.42
C GLY A 63 -9.87 -2.25 -4.69
N ALA A 64 -10.14 -3.55 -4.55
CA ALA A 64 -9.15 -4.61 -4.78
C ALA A 64 -9.74 -5.84 -5.48
N ARG A 65 -8.86 -6.55 -6.18
CA ARG A 65 -9.13 -7.90 -6.70
C ARG A 65 -8.45 -8.93 -5.82
N LEU A 66 -9.17 -10.01 -5.55
CA LEU A 66 -8.75 -11.14 -4.76
C LEU A 66 -8.64 -12.35 -5.70
N ALA A 67 -7.53 -13.08 -5.61
CA ALA A 67 -7.44 -14.45 -6.11
C ALA A 67 -7.34 -15.37 -4.89
N VAL A 68 -8.31 -16.26 -4.75
CA VAL A 68 -8.47 -17.09 -3.58
C VAL A 68 -8.26 -18.54 -3.95
N LYS A 69 -7.42 -19.24 -3.19
CA LYS A 69 -7.18 -20.67 -3.30
C LYS A 69 -7.67 -21.34 -2.03
N ALA A 70 -8.51 -22.36 -2.19
CA ALA A 70 -8.98 -23.22 -1.10
C ALA A 70 -8.96 -24.67 -1.58
N GLY A 71 -7.97 -25.45 -1.14
CA GLY A 71 -7.70 -26.78 -1.70
C GLY A 71 -7.47 -26.71 -3.21
N ARG A 72 -8.30 -27.44 -3.98
CA ARG A 72 -8.28 -27.43 -5.46
C ARG A 72 -9.09 -26.30 -6.10
N ARG A 73 -9.87 -25.54 -5.31
CA ARG A 73 -10.69 -24.45 -5.84
C ARG A 73 -9.87 -23.19 -5.99
N HIS A 74 -9.99 -22.56 -7.16
CA HIS A 74 -9.37 -21.29 -7.49
C HIS A 74 -10.43 -20.34 -7.95
N GLU A 75 -10.68 -19.30 -7.17
CA GLU A 75 -11.75 -18.35 -7.43
C GLU A 75 -11.23 -16.92 -7.37
N THR A 76 -11.97 -16.01 -7.99
CA THR A 76 -11.64 -14.59 -7.96
C THR A 76 -12.79 -13.79 -7.37
N ALA A 77 -12.45 -12.76 -6.62
CA ALA A 77 -13.43 -11.82 -6.10
C ALA A 77 -12.98 -10.38 -6.31
N THR A 78 -13.94 -9.47 -6.34
CA THR A 78 -13.70 -8.04 -6.23
C THR A 78 -14.27 -7.56 -4.91
N ILE A 79 -13.50 -6.73 -4.20
CA ILE A 79 -13.90 -6.09 -2.95
C ILE A 79 -13.85 -4.57 -3.12
N TYR A 80 -14.90 -3.90 -2.68
CA TYR A 80 -14.87 -2.48 -2.37
C TYR A 80 -15.08 -2.31 -0.88
N TRP A 81 -14.15 -1.64 -0.22
CA TRP A 81 -14.18 -1.47 1.22
C TRP A 81 -14.08 0.01 1.56
N ARG A 82 -15.11 0.50 2.24
CA ARG A 82 -15.18 1.86 2.78
C ARG A 82 -15.13 1.77 4.29
N ARG A 83 -14.17 2.47 4.90
CA ARG A 83 -14.04 2.53 6.36
C ARG A 83 -14.02 3.98 6.82
N ARG A 84 -14.74 4.28 7.89
CA ARG A 84 -14.82 5.58 8.56
C ARG A 84 -14.72 5.32 10.07
N GLY A 85 -13.49 5.26 10.58
CA GLY A 85 -13.24 4.88 11.98
C GLY A 85 -13.76 3.47 12.26
N VAL A 86 -14.77 3.39 13.13
CA VAL A 86 -15.46 2.16 13.55
C VAL A 86 -16.59 1.73 12.62
N ILE A 87 -16.99 2.57 11.66
CA ILE A 87 -18.02 2.23 10.67
C ILE A 87 -17.35 1.68 9.43
N SER A 88 -17.86 0.56 8.93
CA SER A 88 -17.30 -0.16 7.79
C SER A 88 -18.41 -0.63 6.86
N ARG A 89 -18.15 -0.54 5.55
CA ARG A 89 -18.97 -1.19 4.53
C ARG A 89 -18.08 -1.93 3.54
N ILE A 90 -18.37 -3.21 3.37
CA ILE A 90 -17.67 -4.11 2.46
C ILE A 90 -18.67 -4.60 1.41
N ASP A 91 -18.38 -4.35 0.14
CA ASP A 91 -19.11 -4.89 -1.01
C ASP A 91 -18.21 -5.94 -1.68
N LEU A 92 -18.62 -7.22 -1.68
CA LEU A 92 -17.86 -8.35 -2.21
C LEU A 92 -18.61 -9.03 -3.37
N PHE A 93 -17.89 -9.36 -4.43
CA PHE A 93 -18.42 -9.92 -5.69
C PHE A 93 -17.59 -11.12 -6.14
N GLY A 94 -18.22 -12.25 -6.50
CA GLY A 94 -17.58 -13.33 -7.27
C GLY A 94 -17.36 -14.64 -6.51
N ALA A 95 -16.26 -14.74 -5.76
CA ALA A 95 -15.77 -16.01 -5.20
C ALA A 95 -16.76 -16.69 -4.24
N PHE A 96 -16.69 -18.02 -4.14
CA PHE A 96 -17.45 -18.94 -3.30
C PHE A 96 -18.95 -18.95 -3.55
N GLY A 97 -19.37 -18.64 -4.78
CA GLY A 97 -20.78 -18.69 -5.18
C GLY A 97 -21.69 -17.72 -4.41
N VAL A 98 -21.13 -16.73 -3.69
CA VAL A 98 -21.93 -15.75 -2.95
C VAL A 98 -22.59 -14.71 -3.85
N GLY A 99 -22.16 -14.58 -5.10
CA GLY A 99 -22.65 -13.53 -5.98
C GLY A 99 -22.24 -12.16 -5.43
N ARG A 100 -23.21 -11.30 -5.10
CA ARG A 100 -22.98 -9.98 -4.50
C ARG A 100 -23.43 -9.99 -3.03
N VAL A 101 -22.50 -9.72 -2.14
CA VAL A 101 -22.78 -9.53 -0.70
C VAL A 101 -22.32 -8.17 -0.24
N ARG A 102 -23.10 -7.57 0.65
CA ARG A 102 -22.77 -6.33 1.33
C ARG A 102 -22.76 -6.57 2.82
N ILE A 103 -21.67 -6.21 3.48
CA ILE A 103 -21.54 -6.17 4.93
C ILE A 103 -21.52 -4.70 5.34
N SER A 104 -22.35 -4.33 6.30
CA SER A 104 -22.26 -3.03 6.97
C SER A 104 -22.03 -3.29 8.46
N GLU A 105 -21.02 -2.67 9.04
CA GLU A 105 -20.62 -2.83 10.44
C GLU A 105 -20.50 -1.45 11.09
N ASP A 106 -21.02 -1.35 12.31
CA ASP A 106 -20.96 -0.17 13.16
C ASP A 106 -20.84 -0.61 14.64
N PRO A 107 -20.80 0.31 15.62
CA PRO A 107 -20.67 -0.07 17.04
C PRO A 107 -21.78 -0.96 17.60
N GLN A 108 -22.92 -1.11 16.93
CA GLN A 108 -24.03 -1.97 17.36
C GLN A 108 -23.92 -3.40 16.80
N GLY A 109 -23.02 -3.63 15.84
CA GLY A 109 -22.78 -4.93 15.23
C GLY A 109 -22.67 -4.86 13.72
N ALA A 110 -22.93 -5.98 13.06
CA ALA A 110 -22.81 -6.11 11.62
C ALA A 110 -24.05 -6.76 10.99
N VAL A 111 -24.33 -6.32 9.76
CA VAL A 111 -25.43 -6.82 8.93
C VAL A 111 -24.88 -7.19 7.56
N LEU A 112 -25.12 -8.44 7.14
CA LEU A 112 -24.83 -8.93 5.80
C LEU A 112 -26.11 -9.07 4.99
N VAL A 113 -26.11 -8.54 3.77
CA VAL A 113 -27.20 -8.66 2.80
C VAL A 113 -26.67 -9.32 1.53
N LYS A 114 -27.35 -10.38 1.06
CA LYS A 114 -27.03 -11.12 -0.17
C LYS A 114 -28.14 -10.95 -1.20
N ASN A 115 -27.84 -10.47 -2.41
CA ASN A 115 -28.76 -10.48 -3.58
C ASN A 115 -30.28 -10.27 -3.28
N ASN A 116 -30.68 -9.19 -2.59
CA ASN A 116 -32.08 -8.90 -2.19
C ASN A 116 -32.78 -9.97 -1.32
N ALA A 117 -32.04 -10.88 -0.70
CA ALA A 117 -32.51 -11.86 0.27
C ALA A 117 -32.44 -11.32 1.71
N ASP A 118 -32.86 -12.14 2.67
CA ASP A 118 -32.84 -11.85 4.10
C ASP A 118 -31.46 -11.43 4.61
N SER A 119 -31.46 -10.52 5.57
CA SER A 119 -30.25 -10.02 6.23
C SER A 119 -29.78 -10.97 7.33
N ILE A 120 -28.48 -11.20 7.41
CA ILE A 120 -27.84 -11.91 8.52
C ILE A 120 -27.23 -10.87 9.45
N ASN A 121 -27.68 -10.87 10.71
CA ASN A 121 -27.15 -10.02 11.77
C ASN A 121 -26.10 -10.78 12.61
N GLY A 122 -25.13 -10.06 13.14
CA GLY A 122 -24.07 -10.56 14.02
C GLY A 122 -23.37 -9.41 14.75
N GLN A 123 -22.42 -9.74 15.61
CA GLN A 123 -21.66 -8.77 16.40
C GLN A 123 -20.50 -8.15 15.60
N SER A 124 -20.06 -8.79 14.51
CA SER A 124 -18.96 -8.30 13.67
C SER A 124 -19.06 -8.74 12.22
N ALA A 125 -18.34 -8.06 11.34
CA ALA A 125 -18.21 -8.40 9.93
C ALA A 125 -17.68 -9.83 9.75
N ASP A 126 -16.69 -10.21 10.57
CA ASP A 126 -16.09 -11.54 10.59
C ASP A 126 -17.16 -12.62 10.90
N GLU A 127 -18.05 -12.36 11.87
CA GLU A 127 -19.09 -13.29 12.28
C GLU A 127 -20.16 -13.48 11.22
N VAL A 128 -20.75 -12.39 10.69
CA VAL A 128 -21.81 -12.50 9.68
C VAL A 128 -21.29 -13.14 8.39
N LEU A 129 -20.02 -12.88 8.07
CA LEU A 129 -19.38 -13.50 6.93
C LEU A 129 -19.07 -14.98 7.18
N TYR A 130 -18.62 -15.34 8.39
CA TYR A 130 -18.46 -16.73 8.78
C TYR A 130 -19.77 -17.50 8.63
N ARG A 131 -20.89 -16.96 9.10
CA ARG A 131 -22.21 -17.59 8.96
C ARG A 131 -22.63 -17.77 7.49
N THR A 132 -22.21 -16.86 6.62
CA THR A 132 -22.58 -16.88 5.19
C THR A 132 -21.69 -17.78 4.36
N LEU A 133 -20.39 -17.68 4.56
CA LEU A 133 -19.39 -18.36 3.76
C LEU A 133 -18.95 -19.67 4.41
N GLY A 134 -19.05 -19.84 5.73
CA GLY A 134 -18.65 -21.03 6.48
C GLY A 134 -17.16 -21.09 6.82
N TRP A 135 -16.48 -19.94 6.90
CA TRP A 135 -15.04 -19.84 7.15
C TRP A 135 -14.67 -18.52 7.83
N HIS A 136 -13.57 -18.50 8.59
CA HIS A 136 -13.16 -17.30 9.32
C HIS A 136 -12.23 -16.48 8.44
N VAL A 137 -12.72 -15.34 7.93
CA VAL A 137 -11.88 -14.36 7.25
C VAL A 137 -11.65 -13.21 8.22
N PRO A 138 -10.40 -12.89 8.57
CA PRO A 138 -10.06 -11.92 9.62
C PRO A 138 -10.23 -10.49 9.11
N PHE A 139 -11.45 -10.07 8.76
CA PHE A 139 -11.69 -8.75 8.18
C PHE A 139 -11.27 -7.64 9.14
N LYS A 140 -11.47 -7.82 10.45
CA LYS A 140 -10.95 -6.87 11.43
C LYS A 140 -9.44 -6.65 11.27
N GLN A 141 -8.64 -7.72 11.29
CA GLN A 141 -7.18 -7.66 11.17
C GLN A 141 -6.76 -7.15 9.79
N MET A 142 -7.42 -7.61 8.72
CA MET A 142 -7.13 -7.21 7.35
C MET A 142 -7.23 -5.69 7.17
N GLY A 143 -8.12 -5.01 7.90
CA GLY A 143 -8.23 -3.55 7.84
C GLY A 143 -6.95 -2.83 8.28
N TYR A 144 -6.16 -3.45 9.16
CA TYR A 144 -4.82 -2.99 9.54
C TYR A 144 -3.78 -3.43 8.52
N TRP A 145 -3.79 -4.72 8.14
CA TRP A 145 -2.79 -5.26 7.22
C TRP A 145 -2.82 -4.59 5.85
N LEU A 146 -4.00 -4.23 5.33
CA LEU A 146 -4.11 -3.50 4.05
C LEU A 146 -3.42 -2.13 4.09
N ARG A 147 -3.30 -1.51 5.27
CA ARG A 147 -2.55 -0.25 5.48
C ARG A 147 -1.06 -0.49 5.75
N GLY A 148 -0.64 -1.73 5.95
CA GLY A 148 0.73 -2.07 6.33
C GLY A 148 0.98 -1.90 7.83
N LEU A 149 -0.04 -2.18 8.64
CA LEU A 149 0.02 -2.16 10.10
C LEU A 149 -0.42 -3.52 10.66
N PRO A 150 0.14 -4.00 11.78
CA PRO A 150 -0.48 -5.05 12.57
C PRO A 150 -1.77 -4.55 13.23
N GLU A 151 -2.69 -5.46 13.55
CA GLU A 151 -3.75 -5.13 14.50
C GLU A 151 -3.13 -4.84 15.89
N PRO A 152 -3.53 -3.76 16.57
CA PRO A 152 -3.07 -3.49 17.92
C PRO A 152 -3.56 -4.56 18.91
N GLU A 153 -2.88 -4.66 20.06
CA GLU A 153 -3.25 -5.54 21.19
C GLU A 153 -3.16 -7.05 20.92
N LEU A 154 -2.89 -7.47 19.69
CA LEU A 154 -2.67 -8.87 19.34
C LEU A 154 -1.17 -9.18 19.16
N PRO A 155 -0.68 -10.34 19.63
CA PRO A 155 0.68 -10.78 19.38
C PRO A 155 1.01 -10.78 17.89
N VAL A 156 2.20 -10.29 17.53
CA VAL A 156 2.63 -10.18 16.15
C VAL A 156 4.12 -10.45 16.00
N THR A 157 4.48 -11.21 14.98
CA THR A 157 5.85 -11.35 14.50
C THR A 157 5.98 -10.62 13.18
N ILE A 158 6.97 -9.73 13.04
CA ILE A 158 7.17 -8.95 11.82
C ILE A 158 8.58 -9.13 11.27
N LYS A 159 8.70 -8.97 9.96
CA LYS A 159 9.97 -8.75 9.27
C LYS A 159 9.85 -7.46 8.48
N LEU A 160 10.83 -6.58 8.65
CA LEU A 160 10.91 -5.30 7.94
C LEU A 160 11.82 -5.41 6.72
N ASP A 161 11.57 -4.56 5.74
CA ASP A 161 12.55 -4.27 4.70
C ASP A 161 13.44 -3.08 5.08
N LYS A 162 14.46 -2.82 4.25
CA LYS A 162 15.42 -1.71 4.43
C LYS A 162 14.81 -0.31 4.54
N ASN A 163 13.54 -0.14 4.18
CA ASN A 163 12.83 1.14 4.24
C ASN A 163 11.89 1.20 5.47
N GLY A 164 11.97 0.24 6.40
CA GLY A 164 11.10 0.15 7.57
C GLY A 164 9.64 -0.21 7.24
N ARG A 165 9.40 -0.86 6.09
CA ARG A 165 8.06 -1.34 5.70
C ARG A 165 7.92 -2.81 6.07
N LEU A 166 6.70 -3.26 6.35
CA LEU A 166 6.46 -4.68 6.55
C LEU A 166 6.81 -5.44 5.26
N GLU A 167 7.71 -6.42 5.35
CA GLU A 167 7.96 -7.45 4.34
C GLU A 167 7.07 -8.66 4.62
N LYS A 168 7.01 -9.06 5.91
CA LYS A 168 6.17 -10.17 6.41
C LYS A 168 5.56 -9.83 7.77
N LEU A 169 4.39 -10.40 8.02
CA LEU A 169 3.68 -10.35 9.29
C LEU A 169 3.05 -11.71 9.58
N VAL A 170 3.14 -12.17 10.82
CA VAL A 170 2.38 -13.32 11.33
C VAL A 170 1.54 -12.86 12.51
N GLN A 171 0.22 -12.97 12.39
CA GLN A 171 -0.74 -12.53 13.40
C GLN A 171 -2.05 -13.30 13.23
N SER A 172 -2.71 -13.66 14.34
CA SER A 172 -4.02 -14.32 14.35
C SER A 172 -4.11 -15.57 13.46
N GLY A 173 -3.06 -16.38 13.37
CA GLY A 173 -3.04 -17.58 12.52
C GLY A 173 -2.93 -17.29 11.01
N TRP A 174 -2.48 -16.09 10.63
CA TRP A 174 -2.22 -15.72 9.24
C TRP A 174 -0.78 -15.29 9.04
N GLN A 175 -0.17 -15.79 7.98
CA GLN A 175 1.06 -15.22 7.43
C GLN A 175 0.71 -14.28 6.27
N VAL A 176 1.10 -13.02 6.40
CA VAL A 176 0.92 -11.97 5.39
C VAL A 176 2.29 -11.61 4.81
N THR A 177 2.42 -11.71 3.49
CA THR A 177 3.59 -11.23 2.75
C THR A 177 3.22 -9.98 1.95
N PHE A 178 3.98 -8.92 2.14
CA PHE A 178 3.77 -7.63 1.47
C PHE A 178 4.63 -7.58 0.20
N LEU A 179 4.01 -7.91 -0.93
CA LEU A 179 4.71 -8.14 -2.19
C LEU A 179 5.04 -6.84 -2.95
N GLN A 180 4.26 -5.78 -2.72
CA GLN A 180 4.47 -4.51 -3.40
C GLN A 180 3.85 -3.36 -2.61
N TYR A 181 4.53 -2.22 -2.60
CA TYR A 181 4.04 -0.94 -2.08
C TYR A 181 3.83 0.06 -3.23
N ARG A 182 2.97 1.05 -3.00
CA ARG A 182 2.72 2.18 -3.91
C ARG A 182 2.28 3.41 -3.11
N ILE A 183 2.57 4.60 -3.63
CA ILE A 183 2.06 5.85 -3.08
C ILE A 183 0.62 6.09 -3.54
N TYR A 184 -0.29 6.31 -2.59
CA TYR A 184 -1.68 6.75 -2.79
C TYR A 184 -1.92 7.98 -1.90
N ALA A 185 -2.41 9.08 -2.47
CA ALA A 185 -2.67 10.32 -1.73
C ALA A 185 -1.51 10.75 -0.80
N GLY A 186 -0.26 10.63 -1.28
CA GLY A 186 0.95 10.97 -0.50
C GLY A 186 1.37 9.94 0.56
N ARG A 187 0.66 8.82 0.70
CA ARG A 187 0.98 7.74 1.64
C ARG A 187 1.48 6.51 0.89
N GLU A 188 2.63 5.98 1.28
CA GLU A 188 3.08 4.69 0.75
C GLU A 188 2.36 3.55 1.46
N LEU A 189 1.51 2.82 0.74
CA LEU A 189 0.68 1.73 1.25
C LEU A 189 0.92 0.43 0.48
N PRO A 190 0.59 -0.73 1.07
CA PRO A 190 0.56 -1.99 0.33
C PRO A 190 -0.30 -1.88 -0.93
N ARG A 191 0.23 -2.37 -2.05
CA ARG A 191 -0.50 -2.57 -3.31
C ARG A 191 -0.84 -4.04 -3.52
N LYS A 192 0.08 -4.93 -3.14
CA LYS A 192 -0.08 -6.37 -3.36
C LYS A 192 0.29 -7.13 -2.11
N LEU A 193 -0.61 -7.99 -1.66
CA LEU A 193 -0.42 -8.84 -0.48
C LEU A 193 -0.67 -10.29 -0.86
N TYR A 194 -0.02 -11.20 -0.15
CA TYR A 194 -0.30 -12.63 -0.20
C TYR A 194 -0.47 -13.15 1.22
N LEU A 195 -1.65 -13.67 1.51
CA LEU A 195 -2.06 -14.15 2.81
C LEU A 195 -2.19 -15.67 2.75
N VAL A 196 -1.70 -16.35 3.77
CA VAL A 196 -1.86 -17.80 3.95
C VAL A 196 -2.39 -18.03 5.35
N ALA A 197 -3.49 -18.76 5.47
CA ALA A 197 -4.02 -19.17 6.76
C ALA A 197 -3.26 -20.39 7.26
N ASP A 198 -3.09 -20.46 8.58
CA ASP A 198 -2.74 -21.67 9.28
C ASP A 198 -3.83 -22.75 9.06
N PRO A 199 -3.47 -24.03 8.84
CA PRO A 199 -4.42 -25.14 8.77
C PRO A 199 -5.47 -25.16 9.89
N ASP A 200 -5.10 -24.76 11.11
CA ASP A 200 -5.99 -24.73 12.29
C ASP A 200 -7.09 -23.67 12.17
N MET A 201 -6.89 -22.65 11.33
CA MET A 201 -7.88 -21.61 11.04
C MET A 201 -8.86 -22.01 9.92
N LEU A 202 -8.67 -23.17 9.30
CA LEU A 202 -9.53 -23.64 8.21
C LEU A 202 -10.81 -24.28 8.76
N PRO A 203 -11.97 -24.10 8.10
CA PRO A 203 -13.16 -24.84 8.48
C PRO A 203 -12.97 -26.34 8.18
N ALA A 204 -13.55 -27.19 9.04
CA ALA A 204 -13.49 -28.65 8.91
C ALA A 204 -13.85 -29.15 7.51
N ARG A 205 -14.84 -28.56 6.84
CA ARG A 205 -15.21 -28.97 5.46
C ARG A 205 -14.08 -28.80 4.44
N ILE A 206 -13.20 -27.81 4.60
CA ILE A 206 -12.03 -27.66 3.73
C ILE A 206 -11.03 -28.75 4.09
N GLN A 207 -10.75 -28.94 5.38
CA GLN A 207 -9.85 -30.00 5.88
C GLN A 207 -10.28 -31.41 5.44
N LEU A 208 -11.59 -31.63 5.21
CA LEU A 208 -12.18 -32.94 4.90
C LEU A 208 -12.35 -33.23 3.39
N GLU A 209 -12.16 -32.27 2.49
CA GLU A 209 -12.43 -32.44 1.05
C GLU A 209 -11.23 -33.00 0.25
N ASP A 210 -10.03 -33.10 0.83
CA ASP A 210 -8.82 -33.62 0.16
C ASP A 210 -7.65 -33.82 1.16
N ASP A 211 -6.83 -34.86 1.00
CA ASP A 211 -5.50 -35.01 1.65
C ASP A 211 -4.49 -33.91 1.20
N GLN A 212 -4.95 -32.95 0.39
CA GLN A 212 -4.24 -31.79 -0.15
C GLN A 212 -4.87 -30.45 0.29
N ALA A 213 -5.87 -30.47 1.19
CA ALA A 213 -6.62 -29.28 1.58
C ALA A 213 -5.92 -28.35 2.58
N GLU A 214 -4.62 -28.53 2.80
CA GLU A 214 -3.83 -27.79 3.79
C GLU A 214 -3.57 -26.32 3.42
N SER A 215 -4.03 -25.83 2.25
CA SER A 215 -3.75 -24.46 1.82
C SER A 215 -5.01 -23.65 1.57
N PHE A 216 -5.22 -22.65 2.43
CA PHE A 216 -6.02 -21.49 2.13
C PHE A 216 -5.13 -20.28 1.92
N SER A 217 -5.23 -19.66 0.75
CA SER A 217 -4.48 -18.44 0.48
C SER A 217 -5.27 -17.41 -0.31
N VAL A 218 -4.95 -16.15 -0.03
CA VAL A 218 -5.57 -15.00 -0.69
C VAL A 218 -4.47 -14.11 -1.22
N LYS A 219 -4.43 -13.92 -2.54
CA LYS A 219 -3.65 -12.85 -3.16
C LYS A 219 -4.54 -11.64 -3.34
N ILE A 220 -4.12 -10.51 -2.79
CA ILE A 220 -4.82 -9.24 -2.86
C ILE A 220 -4.05 -8.31 -3.77
N VAL A 221 -4.73 -7.72 -4.74
CA VAL A 221 -4.19 -6.63 -5.58
C VAL A 221 -5.10 -5.43 -5.44
N ILE A 222 -4.61 -4.41 -4.76
CA ILE A 222 -5.29 -3.14 -4.58
C ILE A 222 -5.13 -2.32 -5.86
N SER A 223 -6.25 -2.03 -6.51
CA SER A 223 -6.29 -1.23 -7.73
C SER A 223 -6.48 0.25 -7.44
N GLN A 224 -7.20 0.57 -6.36
CA GLN A 224 -7.63 1.91 -6.02
C GLN A 224 -7.60 2.11 -4.52
N TRP A 225 -7.13 3.28 -4.10
CA TRP A 225 -7.13 3.74 -2.72
C TRP A 225 -7.36 5.24 -2.72
N HIS A 226 -8.37 5.69 -1.99
CA HIS A 226 -8.74 7.10 -1.88
C HIS A 226 -9.05 7.44 -0.44
N ASP A 227 -8.85 8.70 -0.10
CA ASP A 227 -9.34 9.25 1.16
C ASP A 227 -10.88 9.33 1.13
N GLY A 228 -11.50 9.37 2.32
CA GLY A 228 -12.92 9.10 2.50
C GLY A 228 -13.90 9.93 1.66
N ASP A 229 -13.49 11.06 1.10
CA ASP A 229 -14.41 11.94 0.38
C ASP A 229 -14.55 11.61 -1.12
N ASP A 230 -13.69 10.72 -1.65
CA ASP A 230 -13.71 10.41 -3.08
C ASP A 230 -14.62 9.22 -3.41
N LYS A 231 -15.62 9.45 -4.28
CA LYS A 231 -16.61 8.41 -4.65
C LYS A 231 -15.93 7.32 -5.48
N LEU A 232 -15.82 6.11 -4.92
CA LEU A 232 -15.55 4.90 -5.71
C LEU A 232 -16.69 4.70 -6.72
N GLN A 233 -16.49 5.12 -7.97
CA GLN A 233 -17.40 4.76 -9.06
C GLN A 233 -17.12 3.30 -9.45
N PRO A 234 -18.11 2.40 -9.38
CA PRO A 234 -17.95 1.07 -9.96
C PRO A 234 -17.71 1.23 -11.45
N SER A 235 -16.68 0.57 -11.97
CA SER A 235 -16.47 0.48 -13.43
C SER A 235 -17.73 -0.11 -14.06
N ARG A 236 -18.33 0.63 -14.99
CA ARG A 236 -19.42 0.16 -15.86
C ARG A 236 -19.01 -1.10 -16.62
#